data_AF-A0A6N6N270-F1
#
_entry.id   AF-A0A6N6N270-F1
#
_cell.length_a   1.000
_cell.length_b   1.000
_cell.length_c   1.000
_cell.angle_alpha   90.00
_cell.angle_beta   90.00
_cell.angle_gamma   90.00
#
_symmetry.space_group_name_H-M   'P 1'
#
loop_
_entity.id
_entity.type
_entity.pdbx_description
1 polymer ?
#
loop_
_entity_poly.entity_id
_entity_poly.type
_entity_poly.pdbx_seq_one_letter_code
_entity_poly.pdbx_strand_id
1 'polypeptide(L)' 'MLDTDYLNRLETYFKDGDCQFEFDNGDEERRLAILDFLEKLMELGEQADELATKLIFKGGLAALAGGGAPQDGE' A
#
# COMPACT_ATOMS: atom_id res chain seq x y z
N MET A 1 -6.78 1.63 12.92
CA MET A 1 -5.89 2.13 11.84
C MET A 1 -5.49 1.03 10.84
N LEU A 2 -5.80 -0.25 11.08
CA LEU A 2 -5.86 -1.26 10.02
C LEU A 2 -7.33 -1.49 9.68
N ASP A 3 -7.84 -0.77 8.68
CA ASP A 3 -9.23 -0.82 8.24
C ASP A 3 -9.28 -1.37 6.83
N THR A 4 -9.47 -2.69 6.73
CA THR A 4 -9.56 -3.39 5.44
C THR A 4 -10.87 -3.06 4.72
N ASP A 5 -11.95 -2.75 5.44
CA ASP A 5 -13.24 -2.41 4.84
C ASP A 5 -13.16 -1.08 4.08
N TYR A 6 -12.36 -0.12 4.57
CA TYR A 6 -12.03 1.08 3.82
C TYR A 6 -11.28 0.78 2.52
N LEU A 7 -10.28 -0.11 2.55
CA LEU A 7 -9.53 -0.49 1.35
C LEU A 7 -10.43 -1.22 0.33
N ASN A 8 -11.32 -2.09 0.79
CA ASN A 8 -12.28 -2.77 -0.08
C ASN A 8 -13.22 -1.77 -0.77
N ARG A 9 -13.71 -0.75 -0.04
CA ARG A 9 -14.54 0.31 -0.64
C ARG A 9 -13.79 1.11 -1.69
N LEU A 10 -12.50 1.42 -1.47
CA LEU A 10 -11.66 2.05 -2.48
C LEU A 10 -11.49 1.17 -3.72
N GLU A 11 -11.25 -0.12 -3.53
CA GLU A 11 -11.13 -1.08 -4.62
C GLU A 11 -12.42 -1.16 -5.45
N THR A 12 -13.58 -1.23 -4.81
CA THR A 12 -14.90 -1.17 -5.46
C THR A 12 -15.06 0.13 -6.25
N TYR A 13 -14.74 1.27 -5.64
CA TYR A 13 -14.84 2.59 -6.28
C TYR A 13 -14.03 2.68 -7.59
N PHE A 14 -12.86 2.03 -7.67
CA PHE A 14 -12.05 1.97 -8.89
C PHE A 14 -12.56 0.96 -9.91
N LYS A 15 -13.00 -0.23 -9.46
CA LYS A 15 -13.35 -1.35 -10.35
C LYS A 15 -14.72 -1.25 -10.97
N ASP A 16 -15.69 -0.75 -10.21
CA ASP A 16 -17.10 -0.77 -10.64
C ASP A 16 -17.45 0.40 -11.57
N GLY A 17 -16.47 1.28 -11.84
CA GLY A 17 -16.59 2.37 -12.80
C GLY A 17 -17.10 3.68 -12.20
N ASP A 18 -17.41 3.71 -10.90
CA ASP A 18 -17.86 4.93 -10.19
C ASP A 18 -16.82 6.06 -10.30
N CYS A 19 -15.54 5.75 -10.09
CA CYS A 19 -14.47 6.74 -10.25
C CYS A 19 -14.37 7.31 -11.67
N GLN A 20 -14.52 6.46 -12.69
CA GLN A 20 -14.48 6.88 -14.09
C GLN A 20 -15.72 7.72 -14.43
N PHE A 21 -16.89 7.29 -13.97
CA PHE A 21 -18.14 8.00 -14.18
C PHE A 21 -18.10 9.41 -13.57
N GLU A 22 -17.63 9.55 -12.34
CA GLU A 22 -17.49 10.84 -11.68
C GLU A 22 -16.45 11.74 -12.38
N PHE A 23 -15.37 11.17 -12.89
CA PHE A 23 -14.38 11.92 -13.65
C PHE A 23 -14.96 12.44 -14.98
N ASP A 24 -15.69 11.60 -15.72
CA ASP A 24 -16.24 11.96 -17.02
C ASP A 24 -17.37 13.00 -16.92
N ASN A 25 -18.18 12.91 -15.85
CA ASN A 25 -19.37 13.74 -15.66
C ASN A 25 -19.17 14.89 -14.66
N GLY A 26 -18.04 14.93 -13.95
CA GLY A 26 -17.69 16.00 -13.02
C GLY A 26 -17.28 17.29 -13.72
N ASP A 27 -17.38 18.40 -13.00
CA ASP A 27 -16.76 19.66 -13.38
C ASP A 27 -15.23 19.59 -13.25
N GLU A 28 -14.54 20.66 -13.66
CA GLU A 28 -13.08 20.73 -13.63
C GLU A 28 -12.52 20.52 -12.22
N GLU A 29 -13.15 21.12 -11.20
CA GLU A 29 -12.75 20.98 -9.80
C GLU A 29 -12.83 19.51 -9.35
N ARG A 30 -13.93 18.80 -9.67
CA ARG A 30 -14.08 17.38 -9.34
C ARG A 30 -13.05 16.51 -10.03
N ARG A 31 -12.75 16.77 -11.32
CA ARG A 31 -11.74 16.03 -12.08
C ARG A 31 -10.36 16.17 -11.46
N LEU A 32 -9.97 17.40 -11.11
CA LEU A 32 -8.68 17.66 -10.47
C LEU A 32 -8.60 16.97 -9.10
N ALA A 33 -9.66 17.06 -8.29
CA ALA A 33 -9.70 16.39 -6.99
C ALA A 33 -9.55 14.85 -7.11
N ILE A 34 -10.14 14.23 -8.13
CA ILE A 34 -9.98 12.80 -8.38
C ILE A 34 -8.53 12.48 -8.76
N LEU A 35 -7.90 13.28 -9.62
CA LEU A 35 -6.50 13.08 -10.01
C LEU A 35 -5.55 13.21 -8.81
N ASP A 36 -5.72 14.26 -8.01
CA ASP A 36 -4.92 14.49 -6.80
C ASP A 36 -5.08 13.33 -5.80
N PHE A 37 -6.30 12.81 -5.67
CA PHE A 37 -6.57 11.65 -4.81
C PHE A 37 -5.86 10.37 -5.29
N LEU A 38 -5.91 10.10 -6.59
CA LEU A 38 -5.25 8.94 -7.20
C LEU A 38 -3.72 9.06 -7.08
N GLU A 39 -3.15 10.24 -7.35
CA GLU A 39 -1.73 10.51 -7.14
C GLU A 39 -1.33 10.22 -5.69
N LYS A 40 -2.12 10.70 -4.73
CA LYS A 40 -1.82 10.45 -3.32
C LYS A 40 -1.86 8.97 -2.95
N LEU A 41 -2.79 8.20 -3.52
CA LEU A 41 -2.84 6.75 -3.32
C LEU A 41 -1.65 6.02 -3.92
N MET A 42 -1.16 6.47 -5.08
CA MET A 42 0.05 5.92 -5.68
C MET A 42 1.27 6.14 -4.78
N GLU A 43 1.46 7.36 -4.26
CA GLU A 43 2.54 7.64 -3.30
C GLU A 43 2.44 6.75 -2.04
N LEU A 44 1.23 6.55 -1.52
CA LEU A 44 0.99 5.69 -0.36
C LEU A 44 1.31 4.22 -0.66
N GLY A 45 0.99 3.75 -1.87
CA GLY A 45 1.34 2.42 -2.34
C GLY A 45 2.85 2.20 -2.39
N GLU A 46 3.61 3.17 -2.90
CA GLU A 46 5.07 3.12 -2.92
C GLU A 46 5.67 3.11 -1.51
N GLN A 47 5.17 3.95 -0.61
CA GLN A 47 5.59 3.95 0.80
C GLN A 47 5.27 2.62 1.50
N ALA A 48 4.10 2.03 1.21
CA ALA A 48 3.70 0.75 1.75
C ALA A 48 4.60 -0.38 1.25
N ASP A 49 4.98 -0.38 -0.03
CA ASP A 49 5.92 -1.35 -0.61
C ASP A 49 7.32 -1.22 0.00
N GLU A 50 7.85 0.00 0.12
CA GLU A 50 9.15 0.23 0.75
C GLU A 50 9.15 -0.23 2.21
N LEU A 51 8.06 0.04 2.94
CA LEU A 51 7.89 -0.40 4.32
C LEU A 51 7.78 -1.93 4.40
N ALA A 52 7.00 -2.57 3.53
CA ALA A 52 6.86 -4.03 3.48
C ALA A 52 8.22 -4.69 3.21
N THR A 53 8.97 -4.17 2.23
CA THR A 53 10.35 -4.57 1.92
C THR A 53 11.23 -4.45 3.17
N LYS A 54 11.26 -3.29 3.83
CA LYS A 54 12.03 -3.08 5.06
C LYS A 54 11.64 -4.05 6.18
N LEU A 55 10.34 -4.33 6.36
CA LEU A 55 9.86 -5.25 7.40
C LEU A 55 10.25 -6.70 7.11
N ILE A 56 10.08 -7.15 5.87
CA ILE A 56 10.47 -8.50 5.42
C ILE A 56 11.98 -8.68 5.52
N PHE A 57 12.77 -7.72 5.04
CA PHE A 57 14.24 -7.82 5.07
C PHE A 57 14.83 -7.59 6.45
N LYS A 58 14.26 -6.75 7.33
CA LYS A 58 14.69 -6.69 8.74
C LYS A 58 14.37 -7.99 9.48
N GLY A 59 13.22 -8.60 9.22
CA GLY A 59 12.87 -9.92 9.75
C GLY A 59 13.76 -11.04 9.21
N GLY A 60 14.06 -11.00 7.90
CA GLY A 60 14.92 -11.96 7.22
C GLY A 60 16.40 -11.83 7.61
N LEU A 61 16.92 -10.61 7.76
CA LEU A 61 18.27 -10.36 8.23
C LEU A 61 18.43 -10.72 9.71
N ALA A 62 17.42 -10.48 10.55
CA ALA A 62 17.41 -10.96 11.93
C ALA A 62 17.35 -12.51 12.00
N ALA A 63 16.57 -13.15 11.13
CA ALA A 63 16.53 -14.61 11.02
C ALA A 63 17.86 -15.21 10.54
N LEU A 64 18.55 -14.55 9.60
CA LEU A 64 19.88 -14.94 9.13
C LEU A 64 20.98 -14.65 10.16
N ALA A 65 20.90 -13.52 10.88
CA ALA A 65 21.86 -13.13 11.93
C ALA A 65 21.69 -13.94 13.22
N GLY A 66 20.50 -14.50 13.48
CA GLY A 66 20.23 -15.42 14.59
C GLY A 66 20.51 -16.90 14.29
N GLY A 67 20.87 -17.24 13.05
CA GLY A 67 21.14 -18.62 12.60
C GLY A 67 22.57 -19.11 12.82
N GLY A 68 23.42 -18.37 13.53
CA GLY A 68 24.81 -18.73 13.75
C GLY A 68 25.33 -18.32 15.12
N ALA A 69 25.05 -19.11 16.15
CA ALA A 69 25.82 -19.13 17.40
C ALA A 69 25.78 -20.54 18.00
N PRO A 70 26.82 -20.91 18.76
CA PRO A 70 27.82 -21.92 18.46
C PRO A 70 27.36 -23.37 18.74
N GLN A 71 28.02 -24.34 18.09
CA GLN A 71 27.99 -25.73 18.55
C GLN A 71 28.69 -25.78 19.91
N ASP A 72 27.90 -25.84 20.97
CA ASP A 72 28.36 -26.23 22.30
C ASP A 72 28.50 -27.76 22.37
N GLY A 73 29.75 -28.20 22.55
CA GLY A 73 30.13 -29.28 23.46
C GLY A 73 29.89 -30.73 23.03
N GLU A 74 30.97 -31.39 22.61
CA GLU A 74 31.51 -32.60 23.26
C GLU A 74 33.04 -32.55 23.27
#